data_AF-A0A9E2AZA2-F1
#
_entry.id   AF-A0A9E2AZA2-F1
#
_cell.length_a   1.000
_cell.length_b   1.000
_cell.length_c   1.000
_cell.angle_alpha   90.00
_cell.angle_beta   90.00
_cell.angle_gamma   90.00
#
_symmetry.space_group_name_H-M   'P 1'
#
loop_
_entity.id
_entity.type
_entity.pdbx_description
1 polymer ?
#
loop_
_entity_poly.entity_id
_entity_poly.type
_entity_poly.pdbx_seq_one_letter_code
_entity_poly.pdbx_strand_id
1 'polypeptide(L)'
;MNKFLISLCFALGFFWSGQAQMGKVYDNLTMPSKILKSERKYAIYLPPDYESSERSYPVLYLLHGSGDDQTGWVQFGEVMRIADNAIKDGTATPMIVVMPDANTGQRGYFNKGDWRYEDFFFKELL
;
A
#
# COMPACT_ATOMS: atom_id res chain seq x y z
N MET A 1 -21.74 60.64 -11.39
CA MET A 1 -22.17 59.36 -10.77
C MET A 1 -22.85 58.52 -11.84
N ASN A 2 -22.07 57.72 -12.57
CA ASN A 2 -22.52 56.55 -13.33
C ASN A 2 -21.28 55.78 -13.75
N LYS A 3 -21.30 54.49 -13.44
CA LYS A 3 -20.12 53.66 -13.23
C LYS A 3 -19.55 53.13 -14.54
N PHE A 4 -18.23 53.01 -14.48
CA PHE A 4 -17.24 52.57 -15.45
C PHE A 4 -17.64 51.47 -16.44
N LEU A 5 -17.16 51.71 -17.65
CA LEU A 5 -16.97 50.85 -18.80
C LEU A 5 -16.06 49.62 -18.52
N ILE A 6 -16.35 48.59 -19.32
CA ILE A 6 -15.45 47.55 -19.88
C ILE A 6 -15.08 46.38 -18.96
N SER A 7 -15.72 45.25 -19.28
CA SER A 7 -15.28 43.88 -19.04
C SER A 7 -13.78 43.70 -19.25
N LEU A 8 -13.10 43.24 -18.20
CA LEU A 8 -11.88 42.45 -18.35
C LEU A 8 -12.02 41.21 -17.46
N CYS A 9 -12.88 40.30 -17.91
CA CYS A 9 -12.87 38.92 -17.44
C CYS A 9 -11.54 38.29 -17.90
N PHE A 10 -10.47 38.49 -17.15
CA PHE A 10 -9.37 37.53 -17.16
C PHE A 10 -9.88 36.28 -16.46
N ALA A 11 -10.55 35.43 -17.25
CA ALA A 11 -10.69 34.03 -16.94
C ALA A 11 -9.28 33.41 -16.93
N LEU A 12 -8.58 33.56 -15.80
CA LEU A 12 -7.58 32.60 -15.39
C LEU A 12 -8.35 31.33 -15.09
N GLY A 13 -8.64 30.57 -16.15
CA GLY A 13 -9.04 29.19 -16.02
C GLY A 13 -7.96 28.51 -15.21
N PHE A 14 -8.24 28.30 -13.92
CA PHE A 14 -7.52 27.31 -13.15
C PHE A 14 -7.81 25.99 -13.84
N PHE A 15 -6.93 25.61 -14.76
CA PHE A 15 -6.80 24.22 -15.18
C PHE A 15 -6.36 23.48 -13.93
N TRP A 16 -7.34 23.01 -13.16
CA TRP A 16 -7.11 22.00 -12.15
C TRP A 16 -6.68 20.76 -12.92
N SER A 17 -5.39 20.70 -13.19
CA SER A 17 -4.74 19.51 -13.64
C SER A 17 -4.93 18.56 -12.48
N GLY A 18 -5.93 17.69 -12.55
CA GLY A 18 -6.08 16.61 -11.58
C GLY A 18 -4.75 15.88 -11.59
N GLN A 19 -3.92 16.07 -10.56
CA GLN A 19 -2.68 15.33 -10.46
C GLN A 19 -3.08 13.86 -10.51
N ALA A 20 -2.53 13.11 -11.46
CA ALA A 20 -2.67 11.67 -11.45
C ALA A 20 -2.10 11.21 -10.12
N GLN A 21 -2.98 10.78 -9.21
CA GLN A 21 -2.55 10.34 -7.90
C GLN A 21 -1.76 9.06 -8.10
N MET A 22 -0.57 8.99 -7.51
CA MET A 22 0.22 7.76 -7.48
C MET A 22 -0.19 6.94 -6.26
N GLY A 23 0.06 5.63 -6.31
CA GLY A 23 -0.04 4.81 -5.12
C GLY A 23 0.95 5.26 -4.04
N LYS A 24 0.74 4.80 -2.82
CA LYS A 24 1.62 5.11 -1.68
C LYS A 24 2.13 3.84 -1.05
N VAL A 25 3.41 3.82 -0.69
CA VAL A 25 4.00 2.73 0.10
C VAL A 25 4.33 3.24 1.50
N TYR A 26 3.90 2.48 2.50
CA TYR A 26 4.27 2.64 3.90
C TYR A 26 5.08 1.43 4.31
N ASP A 27 6.34 1.64 4.67
CA ASP A 27 7.28 0.59 5.11
C ASP A 27 7.62 0.76 6.60
N ASN A 28 8.25 -0.25 7.20
CA ASN A 28 8.61 -0.33 8.61
C ASN A 28 7.41 -0.17 9.56
N LEU A 29 6.22 -0.53 9.11
CA LEU A 29 5.06 -0.62 9.98
C LEU A 29 5.24 -1.82 10.93
N THR A 30 4.71 -1.70 12.14
CA THR A 30 4.82 -2.73 13.18
C THR A 30 3.46 -3.05 13.77
N MET A 31 3.26 -4.30 14.14
CA MET A 31 2.08 -4.77 14.85
C MET A 31 2.49 -5.74 15.98
N PRO A 32 1.96 -5.57 17.21
CA PRO A 32 2.18 -6.53 18.29
C PRO A 32 1.46 -7.86 18.00
N SER A 33 2.17 -8.98 18.09
CA SER A 33 1.59 -10.32 17.99
C SER A 33 1.53 -11.01 19.35
N LYS A 34 0.36 -11.50 19.74
CA LYS A 34 0.21 -12.31 20.96
C LYS A 34 0.66 -13.74 20.71
N ILE A 35 0.38 -14.27 19.52
CA ILE A 35 0.76 -15.62 19.10
C ILE A 35 2.28 -15.78 19.04
N LEU A 36 2.98 -14.82 18.43
CA LEU A 36 4.45 -14.85 18.29
C LEU A 36 5.19 -14.15 19.43
N LYS A 37 4.46 -13.48 20.33
CA LYS A 37 5.00 -12.76 21.50
C LYS A 37 6.08 -11.74 21.13
N SER A 38 5.93 -11.11 19.96
CA SER A 38 6.87 -10.11 19.45
C SER A 38 6.15 -9.08 18.57
N GLU A 39 6.80 -7.95 18.31
CA GLU A 39 6.41 -7.06 17.21
C GLU A 39 6.67 -7.75 15.86
N ARG A 40 5.75 -7.57 14.92
CA ARG A 40 5.83 -8.07 13.54
C ARG A 40 5.86 -6.90 12.57
N LYS A 41 6.83 -6.90 11.68
CA LYS A 41 6.98 -5.87 10.65
C LYS A 41 6.21 -6.20 9.38
N TYR A 42 5.74 -5.18 8.71
CA TYR A 42 5.11 -5.28 7.41
C TYR A 42 5.23 -3.96 6.64
N ALA A 43 5.00 -4.03 5.33
CA ALA A 43 4.81 -2.87 4.47
C ALA A 43 3.44 -2.93 3.80
N ILE A 44 2.90 -1.78 3.42
CA ILE A 44 1.61 -1.65 2.73
C ILE A 44 1.78 -0.76 1.50
N TYR A 45 1.25 -1.20 0.36
CA TYR A 45 0.91 -0.34 -0.77
C TYR A 45 -0.59 -0.03 -0.74
N LEU A 46 -0.93 1.26 -0.90
CA LEU A 46 -2.29 1.76 -1.10
C LEU A 46 -2.45 2.26 -2.53
N PRO A 47 -3.56 1.92 -3.23
CA PRO A 47 -3.77 2.35 -4.61
C PRO A 47 -4.01 3.87 -4.70
N PRO A 48 -3.78 4.47 -5.87
CA PRO A 48 -3.97 5.91 -6.12
C PRO A 48 -5.20 6.56 -5.51
N ASP A 49 -6.37 5.90 -5.62
CA ASP A 49 -7.67 6.43 -5.22
C ASP A 49 -8.03 6.14 -3.76
N TYR A 50 -7.14 5.52 -2.97
CA TYR A 50 -7.44 5.06 -1.61
C TYR A 50 -7.98 6.15 -0.68
N GLU A 51 -7.38 7.34 -0.70
CA GLU A 51 -7.74 8.45 0.20
C GLU A 51 -8.96 9.27 -0.27
N SER A 52 -9.34 9.13 -1.54
CA SER A 52 -10.36 9.97 -2.17
C SER A 52 -11.64 9.20 -2.52
N SER A 53 -11.61 7.88 -2.42
CA SER A 53 -12.71 6.99 -2.78
C SER A 53 -13.30 6.31 -1.54
N GLU A 54 -14.61 6.11 -1.54
CA GLU A 54 -15.33 5.37 -0.50
C GLU A 54 -15.42 3.86 -0.80
N ARG A 55 -14.77 3.38 -1.86
CA ARG A 55 -14.83 1.98 -2.27
C ARG A 55 -14.07 1.07 -1.30
N SER A 56 -14.52 -0.17 -1.21
CA SER A 56 -13.71 -1.26 -0.64
C SER A 56 -12.70 -1.77 -1.68
N TYR A 57 -11.53 -2.18 -1.20
CA TYR A 57 -10.44 -2.72 -2.02
C TYR A 57 -10.19 -4.19 -1.69
N PRO A 58 -9.94 -5.06 -2.67
CA PRO A 58 -9.36 -6.36 -2.40
C PRO A 58 -7.96 -6.20 -1.80
N VAL A 59 -7.54 -7.19 -1.00
CA VAL A 59 -6.23 -7.21 -0.35
C VAL A 59 -5.40 -8.37 -0.91
N LEU A 60 -4.22 -8.06 -1.41
CA LEU A 60 -3.21 -9.04 -1.80
C LEU A 60 -2.15 -9.13 -0.70
N TYR A 61 -1.98 -10.31 -0.11
CA TYR A 61 -0.84 -10.59 0.78
C TYR A 61 0.32 -11.14 -0.04
N LEU A 62 1.36 -10.32 -0.24
CA LEU A 62 2.48 -10.62 -1.11
C LEU A 62 3.70 -11.04 -0.29
N LEU A 63 3.99 -12.33 -0.30
CA LEU A 63 5.03 -12.96 0.52
C LEU A 63 6.41 -12.82 -0.15
N HIS A 64 7.44 -12.59 0.66
CA HIS A 64 8.82 -12.46 0.18
C HIS A 64 9.53 -13.82 0.11
N GLY A 65 10.67 -13.82 -0.57
CA GLY A 65 11.51 -14.99 -0.74
C GLY A 65 12.44 -15.26 0.43
N SER A 66 13.30 -16.25 0.23
CA SER A 66 14.37 -16.63 1.13
C SER A 66 15.37 -15.51 1.42
N GLY A 67 15.55 -15.11 2.68
CA GLY A 67 16.61 -14.17 3.09
C GLY A 67 16.23 -12.69 2.91
N ASP A 68 14.99 -12.44 2.52
CA ASP A 68 14.40 -11.11 2.41
C ASP A 68 13.52 -10.81 3.65
N ASP A 69 12.91 -9.62 3.70
CA ASP A 69 11.95 -9.19 4.71
C ASP A 69 10.80 -8.37 4.09
N GLN A 70 10.05 -7.59 4.89
CA GLN A 70 8.94 -6.77 4.40
C GLN A 70 9.35 -5.74 3.32
N THR A 71 10.63 -5.36 3.28
CA THR A 71 11.16 -4.34 2.36
C THR A 71 11.41 -4.88 0.96
N GLY A 72 11.52 -6.20 0.79
CA GLY A 72 11.95 -6.84 -0.45
C GLY A 72 11.17 -6.46 -1.70
N TRP A 73 9.85 -6.50 -1.60
CA TRP A 73 8.96 -6.11 -2.69
C TRP A 73 8.92 -4.61 -2.95
N VAL A 74 9.28 -3.80 -1.95
CA VAL A 74 9.41 -2.34 -2.11
C VAL A 74 10.72 -2.00 -2.82
N GLN A 75 11.84 -2.55 -2.36
CA GLN A 75 13.18 -2.18 -2.82
C GLN A 75 13.60 -2.88 -4.12
N PHE A 76 13.33 -4.18 -4.24
CA PHE A 76 13.77 -4.99 -5.37
C PHE A 76 12.61 -5.38 -6.28
N GLY A 77 11.42 -5.53 -5.71
CA GLY A 77 10.20 -5.89 -6.45
C GLY A 77 9.50 -4.71 -7.12
N GLU A 78 9.85 -3.46 -6.80
CA GLU A 78 9.27 -2.26 -7.39
C GLU A 78 7.72 -2.25 -7.32
N VAL A 79 7.14 -2.74 -6.22
CA VAL A 79 5.70 -3.03 -6.10
C VAL A 79 4.82 -1.84 -6.46
N MET A 80 5.19 -0.63 -6.06
CA MET A 80 4.43 0.59 -6.35
C MET A 80 4.35 0.85 -7.85
N ARG A 81 5.48 0.78 -8.55
CA ARG A 81 5.55 1.03 -9.99
C ARG A 81 4.77 -0.01 -10.78
N ILE A 82 4.87 -1.29 -10.38
CA ILE A 82 4.16 -2.38 -11.06
C ILE A 82 2.64 -2.26 -10.82
N ALA A 83 2.22 -2.06 -9.57
CA ALA A 83 0.81 -1.94 -9.21
C ALA A 83 0.17 -0.71 -9.88
N ASP A 84 0.81 0.47 -9.79
CA ASP A 84 0.30 1.70 -10.41
C ASP A 84 0.14 1.54 -11.92
N ASN A 85 1.13 0.96 -12.60
CA ASN A 85 1.05 0.72 -14.05
C ASN A 85 -0.06 -0.28 -14.40
N ALA A 86 -0.15 -1.39 -13.68
CA ALA A 86 -1.18 -2.40 -13.95
C ALA A 86 -2.59 -1.85 -13.73
N ILE A 87 -2.78 -1.03 -12.68
CA ILE A 87 -4.04 -0.34 -12.39
C ILE A 87 -4.36 0.68 -13.48
N LYS A 88 -3.39 1.51 -13.87
CA LYS A 88 -3.54 2.53 -14.91
C LYS A 88 -3.88 1.91 -16.28
N ASP A 89 -3.26 0.78 -16.61
CA ASP A 89 -3.49 0.05 -17.85
C ASP A 89 -4.79 -0.79 -17.81
N GLY A 90 -5.48 -0.84 -16.67
CA GLY A 90 -6.70 -1.62 -16.49
C GLY A 90 -6.49 -3.14 -16.47
N THR A 91 -5.23 -3.60 -16.35
CA THR A 91 -4.87 -5.02 -16.28
C THR A 91 -4.96 -5.59 -14.86
N ALA A 92 -5.02 -4.71 -13.85
CA ALA A 92 -5.33 -5.05 -12.47
C ALA A 92 -6.38 -4.09 -11.90
N THR A 93 -7.26 -4.60 -11.02
CA THR A 93 -8.13 -3.72 -10.22
C THR A 93 -7.29 -2.99 -9.15
N PRO A 94 -7.64 -1.75 -8.77
CA PRO A 94 -7.11 -1.12 -7.56
C PRO A 94 -7.23 -2.07 -6.37
N MET A 95 -6.13 -2.26 -5.64
CA MET A 95 -6.01 -3.20 -4.52
C MET A 95 -5.02 -2.70 -3.48
N ILE A 96 -5.19 -3.12 -2.23
CA ILE A 96 -4.18 -2.96 -1.17
C ILE A 96 -3.21 -4.13 -1.27
N VAL A 97 -1.91 -3.89 -1.16
CA VAL A 97 -0.90 -4.96 -1.08
C VAL A 97 -0.22 -4.91 0.28
N VAL A 98 -0.34 -6.00 1.04
CA VAL A 98 0.30 -6.17 2.36
C VAL A 98 1.50 -7.10 2.20
N MET A 99 2.66 -6.67 2.68
CA MET A 99 3.94 -7.38 2.53
C MET A 99 4.52 -7.65 3.92
N PRO A 100 4.23 -8.79 4.56
CA PRO A 100 4.68 -9.08 5.91
C PRO A 100 6.08 -9.70 5.97
N ASP A 101 6.83 -9.39 7.02
CA ASP A 101 8.12 -10.03 7.33
C ASP A 101 7.91 -11.38 8.04
N ALA A 102 8.54 -12.43 7.50
CA ALA A 102 8.61 -13.78 8.08
C ALA A 102 10.06 -14.28 8.26
N ASN A 103 11.02 -13.38 8.44
CA ASN A 103 12.44 -13.68 8.62
C ASN A 103 13.03 -13.12 9.92
N THR A 104 12.18 -12.82 10.92
CA THR A 104 12.62 -12.40 12.26
C THR A 104 12.44 -13.52 13.27
N GLY A 105 13.54 -13.97 13.89
CA GLY A 105 13.56 -15.04 14.90
C GLY A 105 13.66 -16.43 14.28
N GLN A 106 12.61 -16.84 13.56
CA GLN A 106 12.63 -18.06 12.74
C GLN A 106 12.06 -17.74 11.36
N ARG A 107 12.56 -18.43 10.34
CA ARG A 107 12.17 -18.14 8.96
C ARG A 107 11.00 -19.01 8.50
N GLY A 108 10.05 -18.37 7.84
CA GLY A 108 9.00 -19.02 7.06
C GLY A 108 7.59 -18.76 7.58
N TYR A 109 6.61 -19.06 6.72
CA TYR A 109 5.20 -18.74 6.91
C TYR A 109 4.39 -19.86 7.58
N PHE A 110 5.06 -20.86 8.14
CA PHE A 110 4.43 -22.07 8.66
C PHE A 110 4.63 -22.20 10.17
N ASN A 111 3.75 -22.98 10.78
CA ASN A 111 3.85 -23.36 12.18
C ASN A 111 4.97 -24.39 12.41
N LYS A 112 5.89 -24.13 13.36
CA LYS A 112 6.92 -25.09 13.80
C LYS A 112 7.40 -24.77 15.22
N GLY A 113 7.14 -25.67 16.17
CA GLY A 113 7.47 -25.42 17.59
C GLY A 113 6.77 -24.16 18.09
N ASP A 114 7.51 -23.29 18.76
CA ASP A 114 7.01 -21.98 19.23
C ASP A 114 6.83 -20.95 18.11
N TRP A 115 7.38 -21.20 16.92
CA TRP A 115 7.15 -20.36 15.75
C TRP A 115 5.78 -20.66 15.15
N ARG A 116 4.77 -19.92 15.61
CA ARG A 116 3.37 -20.09 15.20
C ARG A 116 2.94 -19.08 14.11
N TYR A 117 3.74 -18.94 13.05
CA TYR A 117 3.55 -17.84 12.09
C TYR A 117 2.30 -17.97 11.23
N GLU A 118 1.96 -19.17 10.78
CA GLU A 118 0.72 -19.40 10.03
C GLU A 118 -0.50 -19.00 10.86
N ASP A 119 -0.50 -19.33 12.15
CA ASP A 119 -1.56 -18.91 13.07
C ASP A 119 -1.61 -17.38 13.24
N PHE A 120 -0.45 -16.73 13.40
CA PHE A 120 -0.36 -15.27 13.41
C PHE A 120 -0.96 -14.68 12.12
N PHE A 121 -0.57 -15.23 10.97
CA PHE A 121 -1.00 -14.75 9.66
C PHE A 121 -2.53 -14.76 9.54
N PHE A 122 -3.19 -15.85 9.91
CA PHE A 122 -4.64 -15.99 9.73
C PHE A 122 -5.48 -15.46 10.88
N LYS A 123 -4.94 -15.29 12.09
CA LYS A 123 -5.72 -14.91 13.29
C LYS A 123 -5.44 -13.50 13.80
N GLU A 124 -4.30 -12.92 13.41
CA GLU A 124 -3.90 -11.58 13.87
C GLU A 124 -3.66 -10.63 12.70
N LEU A 125 -3.03 -11.07 11.61
CA LEU A 125 -2.70 -10.19 10.48
C LEU A 125 -3.83 -10.01 9.44
N LEU A 126 -4.69 -11.02 9.30
CA LEU A 126 -5.83 -11.04 8.37
C LEU A 126 -7.11 -10.62 9.08
#